data_AF-Q71IJ6-F1
#
_entry.id   AF-Q71IJ6-F1
#
_cell.length_a   1.000
_cell.length_b   1.000
_cell.length_c   1.000
_cell.angle_alpha   90.00
_cell.angle_beta   90.00
_cell.angle_gamma   90.00
#
_symmetry.space_group_name_H-M   'P 1'
#
loop_
_entity.id
_entity.type
_entity.pdbx_description
1 polymer ?
#
loop_
_entity_poly.entity_id
_entity_poly.type
_entity_poly.pdbx_seq_one_letter_code
_entity_poly.pdbx_strand_id
1 'polypeptide(L)'
;LMAYAYMFMRDLERLGQMEERMNYSPIGSCALAGTTYPIDRVYEAELLGFKAPVANSLDGVSDRDHVVEDLSDLALVMMHLSRLSEELILWSSWEFHFVRLADAYTTGSSIMPQKKNPDMAELARGKTGRVY
;
A
#
# COMPACT_ATOMS: atom_id res chain seq x y z
N LEU A 1 -12.80 12.44 12.24
CA LEU A 1 -12.71 11.98 10.83
C LEU A 1 -11.63 12.71 10.03
N MET A 2 -11.58 14.05 10.00
CA MET A 2 -10.54 14.80 9.25
C MET A 2 -9.09 14.42 9.62
N ALA A 3 -8.82 14.09 10.89
CA ALA A 3 -7.49 13.61 11.29
C ALA A 3 -7.01 12.39 10.48
N TYR A 4 -7.91 11.42 10.23
CA TYR A 4 -7.61 10.24 9.40
C TYR A 4 -7.53 10.59 7.92
N ALA A 5 -8.37 11.50 7.42
CA ALA A 5 -8.25 11.98 6.05
C ALA A 5 -6.86 12.54 5.76
N TYR A 6 -6.32 13.38 6.65
CA TYR A 6 -4.95 13.90 6.50
C TYR A 6 -3.86 12.84 6.66
N MET A 7 -4.10 11.76 7.41
CA MET A 7 -3.19 10.60 7.42
C MET A 7 -3.12 9.96 6.04
N PHE A 8 -4.27 9.61 5.46
CA PHE A 8 -4.35 8.99 4.14
C PHE A 8 -3.91 9.92 3.01
N MET A 9 -4.13 11.23 3.11
CA MET A 9 -3.61 12.19 2.12
C MET A 9 -2.08 12.17 2.06
N ARG A 10 -1.39 12.05 3.20
CA ARG A 10 0.07 11.88 3.20
C ARG A 10 0.48 10.53 2.62
N ASP A 11 -0.30 9.49 2.84
CA ASP A 11 -0.01 8.19 2.26
C ASP A 11 -0.15 8.21 0.74
N LEU A 12 -1.19 8.85 0.20
CA LEU A 12 -1.36 9.06 -1.23
C LEU A 12 -0.20 9.87 -1.83
N GLU A 13 0.25 10.91 -1.13
CA GLU A 13 1.41 11.69 -1.55
C GLU A 13 2.68 10.83 -1.63
N ARG A 14 2.94 9.99 -0.62
CA ARG A 14 4.12 9.09 -0.64
C ARG A 14 4.07 8.10 -1.79
N LEU A 15 2.93 7.45 -1.99
CA LEU A 15 2.73 6.50 -3.09
C LEU A 15 2.97 7.16 -4.45
N GLY A 16 2.45 8.38 -4.66
CA GLY A 16 2.69 9.12 -5.90
C GLY A 16 4.15 9.55 -6.09
N GLN A 17 4.83 9.93 -5.00
CA GLN A 17 6.26 10.28 -5.06
C GLN A 17 7.15 9.05 -5.32
N MET A 18 6.79 7.89 -4.76
CA MET A 18 7.47 6.62 -5.00
C MET A 18 7.31 6.20 -6.47
N GLU A 19 6.10 6.30 -7.02
CA GLU A 19 5.84 6.04 -8.45
C GLU A 19 6.76 6.90 -9.33
N GLU A 20 6.87 8.20 -9.05
CA GLU A 20 7.74 9.08 -9.84
C GLU A 20 9.23 8.73 -9.72
N ARG A 21 9.71 8.40 -8.51
CA ARG A 21 11.11 8.04 -8.26
C ARG A 21 11.51 6.72 -8.91
N MET A 22 10.62 5.74 -8.90
CA MET A 22 10.92 4.35 -9.28
C MET A 22 10.54 4.01 -10.72
N ASN A 23 10.00 4.96 -11.50
CA ASN A 23 9.57 4.73 -12.88
C ASN A 23 10.71 4.78 -13.92
N TYR A 24 11.75 3.96 -13.72
CA TYR A 24 12.88 3.81 -14.66
C TYR A 24 13.05 2.37 -15.14
N SER A 25 13.25 2.19 -16.45
CA SER A 25 13.33 0.86 -17.07
C SER A 25 14.67 0.17 -16.82
N PRO A 26 14.71 -1.01 -16.19
CA PRO A 26 15.92 -1.81 -16.06
C PRO A 26 16.27 -2.57 -17.34
N ILE A 27 15.39 -2.59 -18.35
CA ILE A 27 15.57 -3.38 -19.56
C ILE A 27 16.78 -2.86 -20.35
N GLY A 28 17.51 -3.80 -20.96
CA GLY A 28 18.82 -3.56 -21.58
C GLY A 28 20.02 -3.68 -20.64
N SER A 29 19.81 -3.84 -19.32
CA SER A 29 20.90 -4.11 -18.36
C SER A 29 21.44 -5.55 -18.44
N CYS A 30 20.66 -6.46 -19.03
CA CYS A 30 20.96 -7.89 -19.19
C CYS A 30 21.37 -8.53 -17.85
N ALA A 31 22.50 -9.27 -17.81
CA ALA A 31 22.94 -9.91 -16.58
C ALA A 31 23.49 -8.92 -15.55
N LEU A 32 24.24 -7.90 -16.00
CA LEU A 32 24.82 -6.83 -15.16
C LEU A 32 25.59 -5.77 -15.97
N ALA A 33 26.11 -6.11 -17.16
CA ALA A 33 27.01 -5.24 -17.95
C ALA A 33 26.37 -4.70 -19.24
N GLY A 34 25.04 -4.77 -19.35
CA GLY A 34 24.33 -4.40 -20.57
C GLY A 34 24.55 -5.39 -21.71
N THR A 35 24.46 -4.88 -22.94
CA THR A 35 24.56 -5.68 -24.17
C THR A 35 25.46 -5.02 -25.20
N THR A 36 26.09 -5.84 -26.05
CA THR A 36 26.86 -5.39 -27.22
C THR A 36 26.00 -5.16 -28.45
N TYR A 37 24.72 -5.59 -28.42
CA TYR A 37 23.78 -5.31 -29.50
C TYR A 37 23.39 -3.83 -29.51
N PRO A 38 23.20 -3.22 -30.69
CA PRO A 38 22.83 -1.81 -30.82
C PRO A 38 21.34 -1.60 -30.53
N ILE A 39 20.92 -1.81 -29.28
CA ILE A 39 19.54 -1.61 -28.84
C ILE A 39 19.28 -0.13 -28.50
N ASP A 40 18.02 0.29 -28.63
CA ASP A 40 17.56 1.60 -28.16
C ASP A 40 16.73 1.44 -26.88
N ARG A 41 17.39 1.63 -25.74
CA ARG A 41 16.73 1.52 -24.42
C ARG A 41 15.73 2.64 -24.18
N VAL A 42 15.95 3.83 -24.76
CA VAL A 42 15.06 4.98 -24.56
C VAL A 42 13.73 4.73 -25.27
N TYR A 43 13.79 4.26 -26.52
CA TYR A 43 12.61 3.87 -27.28
C TYR A 43 11.81 2.76 -26.58
N GLU A 44 12.49 1.74 -26.04
CA GLU A 44 11.83 0.66 -25.30
C GLU A 44 11.19 1.16 -23.99
N ALA A 45 11.89 2.01 -23.24
CA ALA A 45 11.35 2.61 -22.02
C ALA A 45 10.07 3.42 -22.30
N GLU A 46 10.07 4.22 -23.37
CA GLU A 46 8.89 4.99 -23.80
C GLU A 46 7.71 4.09 -24.17
N LEU A 47 7.95 3.03 -24.95
CA LEU A 47 6.90 2.08 -25.32
C LEU A 47 6.26 1.36 -24.13
N LEU A 48 7.02 1.18 -23.05
CA LEU A 48 6.58 0.52 -21.82
C LEU A 48 6.03 1.49 -20.76
N GLY A 49 6.05 2.81 -21.03
CA GLY A 49 5.55 3.82 -20.10
C GLY A 49 6.53 4.22 -18.99
N PHE A 50 7.80 3.83 -19.09
CA PHE A 50 8.84 4.30 -18.18
C PHE A 50 9.30 5.72 -18.55
N LYS A 51 9.77 6.47 -17.54
CA LYS A 51 10.30 7.83 -17.73
C LYS A 51 11.60 7.84 -18.53
N ALA A 52 12.48 6.88 -18.26
CA ALA A 52 13.77 6.68 -18.93
C ALA A 52 14.35 5.31 -18.54
N PRO A 53 15.42 4.84 -19.21
CA PRO A 53 16.19 3.70 -18.74
C PRO A 53 16.97 4.05 -17.46
N VAL A 54 17.22 3.05 -16.61
CA VAL A 54 18.20 3.19 -15.52
C VAL A 54 19.59 3.47 -16.09
N ALA A 55 20.32 4.37 -15.43
CA ALA A 55 21.60 4.89 -15.91
C ALA A 55 22.75 3.87 -15.81
N ASN A 56 22.68 2.93 -14.86
CA ASN A 56 23.71 1.95 -14.60
C ASN A 56 23.14 0.53 -14.65
N SER A 57 23.80 -0.37 -15.38
CA SER A 57 23.31 -1.74 -15.58
C SER A 57 23.51 -2.66 -14.38
N LEU A 58 24.53 -2.43 -13.55
CA LEU A 58 24.74 -3.17 -12.30
C LEU A 58 23.63 -2.80 -11.31
N ASP A 59 23.41 -1.50 -11.14
CA ASP A 59 22.31 -0.96 -10.35
C ASP A 59 20.96 -1.52 -10.82
N GLY A 60 20.66 -1.42 -12.12
CA GLY A 60 19.39 -1.88 -12.71
C GLY A 60 19.03 -3.34 -12.48
N VAL A 61 20.01 -4.22 -12.27
CA VAL A 61 19.74 -5.65 -11.95
C VAL A 61 19.72 -5.92 -10.45
N SER A 62 20.45 -5.15 -9.66
CA SER A 62 20.58 -5.34 -8.21
C SER A 62 19.58 -4.54 -7.37
N ASP A 63 19.06 -3.43 -7.88
CA ASP A 63 18.20 -2.50 -7.15
C ASP A 63 16.88 -3.15 -6.70
N ARG A 64 16.52 -2.95 -5.44
CA ARG A 64 15.26 -3.36 -4.83
C ARG A 64 14.66 -2.27 -3.95
N ASP A 65 15.16 -1.04 -4.03
CA ASP A 65 14.71 0.07 -3.21
C ASP A 65 13.22 0.34 -3.45
N HIS A 66 12.76 0.21 -4.70
CA HIS A 66 11.34 0.30 -5.04
C HIS A 66 10.46 -0.68 -4.26
N VAL A 67 10.92 -1.92 -3.99
CA VAL A 67 10.16 -2.90 -3.20
C VAL A 67 10.14 -2.50 -1.72
N VAL A 68 11.29 -2.07 -1.20
CA VAL A 68 11.41 -1.70 0.22
C VAL A 68 10.59 -0.45 0.52
N GLU A 69 10.65 0.54 -0.36
CA GLU A 69 9.90 1.79 -0.24
C GLU A 69 8.40 1.56 -0.37
N ASP A 70 7.95 0.78 -1.37
CA ASP A 70 6.53 0.41 -1.53
C ASP A 70 5.98 -0.32 -0.30
N LEU A 71 6.72 -1.31 0.21
CA LEU A 71 6.32 -2.02 1.44
C LEU A 71 6.28 -1.08 2.66
N SER A 72 7.20 -0.12 2.75
CA SER A 72 7.20 0.87 3.84
C SER A 72 5.96 1.78 3.78
N ASP A 73 5.61 2.26 2.59
CA ASP A 73 4.44 3.09 2.38
C ASP A 73 3.13 2.32 2.64
N LEU A 74 3.04 1.06 2.18
CA LEU A 74 1.91 0.18 2.48
C LEU A 74 1.79 -0.14 3.98
N ALA A 75 2.91 -0.31 4.68
CA ALA A 75 2.89 -0.49 6.13
C ALA A 75 2.34 0.74 6.87
N LEU A 76 2.66 1.95 6.41
CA LEU A 76 2.09 3.19 6.94
C LEU A 76 0.59 3.31 6.67
N VAL A 77 0.13 2.98 5.46
CA VAL A 77 -1.31 2.91 5.13
C VAL A 77 -2.04 1.97 6.08
N MET A 78 -1.50 0.76 6.27
CA MET A 78 -2.09 -0.24 7.15
C MET A 78 -2.08 0.21 8.62
N MET A 79 -1.04 0.89 9.09
CA MET A 79 -1.01 1.49 10.42
C MET A 79 -2.13 2.52 10.61
N HIS A 80 -2.36 3.42 9.64
CA HIS A 80 -3.45 4.39 9.71
C HIS A 80 -4.83 3.72 9.67
N LEU A 81 -5.02 2.69 8.83
CA LEU A 81 -6.22 1.86 8.80
C LEU A 81 -6.46 1.14 10.13
N SER A 82 -5.40 0.61 10.75
CA SER A 82 -5.45 -0.03 12.07
C SER A 82 -5.96 0.92 13.14
N ARG A 83 -5.42 2.15 13.17
CA ARG A 83 -5.88 3.19 14.12
C ARG A 83 -7.34 3.59 13.90
N LEU A 84 -7.80 3.70 12.66
CA LEU A 84 -9.21 3.98 12.37
C LEU A 84 -10.09 2.80 12.78
N SER A 85 -9.63 1.59 12.53
CA SER A 85 -10.32 0.36 12.89
C SER A 85 -10.51 0.25 14.40
N GLU A 86 -9.48 0.59 15.19
CA GLU A 86 -9.58 0.63 16.65
C GLU A 86 -10.67 1.57 17.14
N GLU A 87 -10.71 2.80 16.61
CA GLU A 87 -11.75 3.75 16.95
C GLU A 87 -13.14 3.21 16.58
N LEU A 88 -13.30 2.61 15.40
CA LEU A 88 -14.59 2.04 14.99
C LEU A 88 -15.03 0.89 15.90
N ILE A 89 -14.10 0.03 16.33
CA ILE A 89 -14.36 -1.06 17.27
C ILE A 89 -14.82 -0.47 18.62
N LEU A 90 -14.10 0.52 19.15
CA LEU A 90 -14.45 1.16 20.41
C LEU A 90 -15.78 1.93 20.32
N TRP A 91 -15.98 2.76 19.29
CA TRP A 91 -17.17 3.58 19.12
C TRP A 91 -18.44 2.76 18.88
N SER A 92 -18.32 1.55 18.29
CA SER A 92 -19.45 0.65 18.05
C SER A 92 -19.73 -0.31 19.20
N SER A 93 -18.89 -0.31 20.24
CA SER A 93 -19.12 -1.10 21.46
C SER A 93 -20.43 -0.70 22.16
N TRP A 94 -20.92 -1.61 23.01
CA TRP A 94 -22.14 -1.38 23.77
C TRP A 94 -21.96 -0.26 24.81
N GLU A 95 -20.76 -0.16 25.39
CA GLU A 95 -20.41 0.79 26.43
C GLU A 95 -20.31 2.23 25.91
N PHE A 96 -19.80 2.43 24.70
CA PHE A 96 -19.64 3.76 24.09
C PHE A 96 -20.84 4.15 23.23
N HIS A 97 -21.28 3.26 22.34
CA HIS A 97 -22.46 3.45 21.49
C HIS A 97 -22.48 4.77 20.68
N PHE A 98 -21.32 5.28 20.28
CA PHE A 98 -21.21 6.53 19.51
C PHE A 98 -21.62 6.35 18.04
N VAL A 99 -21.42 5.15 17.49
CA VAL A 99 -21.78 4.83 16.11
C VAL A 99 -22.48 3.48 16.04
N ARG A 100 -23.37 3.34 15.06
CA ARG A 100 -23.96 2.06 14.66
C ARG A 100 -23.54 1.74 13.23
N LEU A 101 -22.70 0.73 13.07
CA LEU A 101 -22.29 0.26 11.74
C LEU A 101 -23.50 -0.32 10.99
N ALA A 102 -23.53 -0.22 9.66
CA ALA A 102 -24.61 -0.79 8.85
C ALA A 102 -24.47 -2.32 8.77
N ASP A 103 -25.60 -3.02 8.59
CA ASP A 103 -25.64 -4.49 8.56
C ASP A 103 -24.73 -5.07 7.46
N ALA A 104 -24.59 -4.38 6.32
CA ALA A 104 -23.71 -4.79 5.21
C ALA A 104 -22.21 -4.82 5.57
N TYR A 105 -21.78 -4.16 6.65
CA TYR A 105 -20.37 -4.05 7.06
C TYR A 105 -20.07 -4.73 8.40
N THR A 106 -20.98 -5.59 8.87
CA THR A 106 -20.88 -6.28 10.16
C THR A 106 -21.39 -7.70 10.03
N THR A 107 -20.94 -8.60 10.88
CA THR A 107 -21.54 -9.94 10.98
C THR A 107 -22.28 -10.13 12.29
N GLY A 108 -23.17 -11.13 12.30
CA GLY A 108 -23.84 -11.60 13.50
C GLY A 108 -23.03 -12.69 14.22
N SER A 109 -23.56 -13.20 15.32
CA SER A 109 -23.05 -14.42 15.96
C SER A 109 -23.95 -15.61 15.66
N SER A 110 -23.37 -16.80 15.53
CA SER A 110 -24.11 -18.05 15.40
C SER A 110 -24.92 -18.43 16.64
N ILE A 111 -24.56 -17.90 17.82
CA ILE A 111 -25.20 -18.24 19.10
C ILE A 111 -25.86 -17.04 19.80
N MET A 112 -25.39 -15.82 19.54
CA MET A 112 -25.92 -14.59 20.16
C MET A 112 -26.68 -13.75 19.12
N PRO A 113 -28.03 -13.79 19.09
CA PRO A 113 -28.83 -13.12 18.07
C PRO A 113 -28.69 -11.58 18.06
N GLN A 114 -28.39 -10.99 19.20
CA GLN A 114 -28.22 -9.55 19.38
C GLN A 114 -26.82 -9.06 18.99
N LYS A 115 -25.84 -9.98 18.84
CA LYS A 115 -24.44 -9.60 18.67
C LYS A 115 -24.19 -9.14 17.24
N LYS A 116 -23.60 -7.96 17.11
CA LYS A 116 -23.20 -7.32 15.86
C LYS A 116 -21.72 -6.98 15.92
N ASN A 117 -20.92 -7.65 15.10
CA ASN A 117 -19.46 -7.58 15.16
C ASN A 117 -18.92 -6.59 14.09
N PRO A 118 -17.96 -5.74 14.44
CA PRO A 118 -17.25 -4.89 13.49
C PRO A 118 -16.13 -5.67 12.77
N ASP A 119 -16.40 -6.86 12.21
CA ASP A 119 -15.35 -7.78 11.72
C ASP A 119 -14.47 -7.16 10.62
N MET A 120 -15.03 -6.25 9.81
CA MET A 120 -14.25 -5.51 8.82
C MET A 120 -13.10 -4.74 9.47
N ALA A 121 -13.38 -4.03 10.56
CA ALA A 121 -12.38 -3.27 11.30
C ALA A 121 -11.40 -4.21 12.02
N GLU A 122 -11.89 -5.31 12.61
CA GLU A 122 -11.02 -6.31 13.24
C GLU A 122 -10.06 -6.94 12.24
N LEU A 123 -10.52 -7.28 11.04
CA LEU A 123 -9.71 -7.84 9.97
C LEU A 123 -8.69 -6.83 9.43
N ALA A 124 -9.09 -5.56 9.25
CA ALA A 124 -8.17 -4.51 8.81
C ALA A 124 -7.04 -4.31 9.83
N ARG A 125 -7.39 -4.22 11.13
CA ARG A 125 -6.42 -4.16 12.23
C ARG A 125 -5.52 -5.40 12.26
N GLY A 126 -6.08 -6.59 12.18
CA GLY A 126 -5.33 -7.85 12.21
C GLY A 126 -4.39 -8.05 11.02
N LYS A 127 -4.81 -7.63 9.81
CA LYS A 127 -3.97 -7.72 8.60
C LYS A 127 -2.79 -6.75 8.61
N THR A 128 -2.81 -5.73 9.47
CA THR A 128 -1.72 -4.76 9.58
C THR A 128 -0.39 -5.44 9.92
N GLY A 129 -0.39 -6.41 10.84
CA GLY A 129 0.81 -7.16 11.21
C GLY A 129 1.37 -8.07 10.10
N ARG A 130 0.62 -8.33 9.02
CA ARG A 130 1.11 -9.09 7.85
C ARG A 130 1.90 -8.20 6.88
N VAL A 131 1.65 -6.89 6.90
CA VAL A 131 2.29 -5.92 6.00
C VAL A 131 3.51 -5.27 6.65
N TYR A 132 3.53 -5.19 7.98
CA TYR A 132 4.68 -4.75 8.78
C TYR A 132 5.91 -5.65 8.67
#